data_AF-A0A482WU88-F1
#
_entry.id   AF-A0A482WU88-F1
#
_cell.length_a   1.000
_cell.length_b   1.000
_cell.length_c   1.000
_cell.angle_alpha   90.00
_cell.angle_beta   90.00
_cell.angle_gamma   90.00
#
_symmetry.space_group_name_H-M   'P 1'
#
loop_
_entity.id
_entity.type
_entity.pdbx_description
1 polymer ?
#
loop_
_entity_poly.entity_id
_entity_poly.type
_entity_poly.pdbx_seq_one_letter_code
_entity_poly.pdbx_strand_id
1 'polypeptide(L)'
;MVVKMARGRGRGGPISGRGGGPPPPGIILNRLQNKPKSPYVPHHPFDFILCEPAFQRVKPAPNEDAFTQALMKRNSDLSPTEQEQASVLNLVTKIQNAFDTLIVAPGNFDSCQVDESRQVGSFKKGTMIRGRNVADIVVVLKTLPTRECVAALGNRILEQLKSGGGGGEATAKQLRMTTNERGFAIGNQEATVKVLVATVHQNLRKLDPELHFDYKIVQSHLAALRHWWL
;
A
#
# COMPACT_ATOMS: atom_id res chain seq x y z
N MET A 1 -19.10 -28.09 -58.97
CA MET A 1 -17.75 -27.51 -59.13
C MET A 1 -16.84 -28.16 -58.10
N VAL A 2 -15.82 -28.86 -58.59
CA VAL A 2 -15.02 -29.85 -57.85
C VAL A 2 -13.90 -29.17 -57.07
N VAL A 3 -13.80 -29.49 -55.78
CA VAL A 3 -12.67 -29.19 -54.90
C VAL A 3 -11.43 -29.92 -55.41
N LYS A 4 -10.38 -29.17 -55.77
CA LYS A 4 -9.07 -29.74 -56.13
C LYS A 4 -8.11 -29.61 -54.95
N MET A 5 -8.08 -30.64 -54.10
CA MET A 5 -6.93 -30.93 -53.24
C MET A 5 -5.76 -31.36 -54.13
N ALA A 6 -4.62 -30.71 -54.01
CA ALA A 6 -3.36 -31.19 -54.57
C ALA A 6 -2.46 -31.71 -53.43
N ARG A 7 -2.46 -33.03 -53.24
CA ARG A 7 -1.40 -33.77 -52.54
C ARG A 7 -0.64 -34.57 -53.60
N GLY A 8 0.68 -34.41 -53.69
CA GLY A 8 1.52 -35.42 -54.33
C GLY A 8 2.81 -34.95 -54.99
N ARG A 9 3.92 -35.21 -54.29
CA ARG A 9 5.20 -35.73 -54.80
C ARG A 9 5.92 -35.00 -55.96
N GLY A 10 6.95 -34.24 -55.58
CA GLY A 10 8.12 -33.98 -56.42
C GLY A 10 9.38 -34.50 -55.74
N ARG A 11 9.71 -35.78 -55.98
CA ARG A 11 11.02 -36.40 -55.71
C ARG A 11 11.95 -35.94 -56.83
N GLY A 12 13.01 -35.23 -56.51
CA GLY A 12 14.00 -34.78 -57.49
C GLY A 12 15.19 -34.12 -56.82
N GLY A 13 16.06 -34.92 -56.23
CA GLY A 13 17.42 -34.45 -55.92
C GLY A 13 18.23 -34.36 -57.21
N PRO A 14 19.22 -33.46 -57.26
CA PRO A 14 20.48 -33.77 -57.91
C PRO A 14 21.53 -34.06 -56.86
N ILE A 15 22.14 -35.23 -57.04
CA ILE A 15 23.34 -35.69 -56.37
C ILE A 15 24.52 -34.75 -56.69
N SER A 16 25.27 -34.44 -55.62
CA SER A 16 26.67 -33.99 -55.55
C SER A 16 27.32 -33.33 -56.76
N GLY A 17 27.79 -32.10 -56.56
CA GLY A 17 28.77 -31.47 -57.43
C GLY A 17 29.54 -30.35 -56.75
N ARG A 18 30.66 -30.71 -56.13
CA ARG A 18 31.86 -29.88 -55.86
C ARG A 18 31.71 -28.64 -54.94
N GLY A 19 32.38 -28.73 -53.78
CA GLY A 19 33.05 -27.56 -53.17
C GLY A 19 32.31 -26.87 -52.02
N GLY A 20 31.70 -27.60 -51.10
CA GLY A 20 31.10 -27.04 -49.88
C GLY A 20 31.92 -27.40 -48.64
N GLY A 21 32.99 -26.65 -48.37
CA GLY A 21 33.60 -26.67 -47.04
C GLY A 21 32.57 -26.20 -46.00
N PRO A 22 32.61 -26.71 -44.76
CA PRO A 22 31.74 -26.23 -43.70
C PRO A 22 31.87 -24.71 -43.60
N PRO A 23 30.75 -23.96 -43.51
CA PRO A 23 30.82 -22.51 -43.37
C PRO A 23 31.69 -22.18 -42.15
N PRO A 24 32.54 -21.15 -42.22
CA PRO A 24 33.45 -20.80 -41.14
C PRO A 24 32.70 -20.71 -39.80
N PRO A 25 33.27 -21.23 -38.70
CA PRO A 25 32.66 -21.23 -37.37
C PRO A 25 32.61 -19.80 -36.84
N GLY A 26 31.63 -19.03 -37.31
CA GLY A 26 31.48 -17.60 -37.02
C GLY A 26 30.29 -16.98 -37.74
N ILE A 27 29.90 -17.49 -38.92
CA ILE A 27 28.72 -16.97 -39.65
C ILE A 27 27.40 -17.45 -39.01
N ILE A 28 27.39 -18.61 -38.33
CA ILE A 28 26.20 -19.13 -37.65
C ILE A 28 25.96 -18.40 -36.32
N LEU A 29 27.00 -17.96 -35.61
CA LEU A 29 26.85 -17.20 -34.36
C LEU A 29 26.30 -15.78 -34.59
N ASN A 30 26.73 -15.11 -35.66
CA ASN A 30 26.25 -13.75 -35.97
C ASN A 30 24.76 -13.69 -36.35
N ARG A 31 24.18 -14.79 -36.86
CA ARG A 31 22.75 -14.83 -37.24
C ARG A 31 21.81 -15.11 -36.04
N LEU A 32 22.35 -15.66 -34.95
CA LEU A 32 21.60 -15.87 -33.70
C LEU A 32 21.74 -14.68 -32.73
N GLN A 33 22.85 -13.93 -32.80
CA GLN A 33 23.08 -12.76 -31.95
C GLN A 33 22.38 -11.48 -32.43
N ASN A 34 22.12 -11.35 -33.74
CA ASN A 34 21.45 -10.17 -34.33
C ASN A 34 19.96 -10.39 -34.68
N LYS A 35 19.26 -11.31 -33.99
CA LYS A 35 17.79 -11.27 -34.05
C LYS A 35 17.32 -10.07 -33.24
N PRO A 36 16.66 -9.06 -33.84
CA PRO A 36 16.02 -8.02 -33.05
C PRO A 36 15.06 -8.72 -32.09
N LYS A 37 15.30 -8.58 -30.78
CA LYS A 37 14.36 -9.06 -29.77
C LYS A 37 13.03 -8.40 -30.12
N SER A 38 12.03 -9.20 -30.48
CA SER A 38 10.70 -8.67 -30.76
C SER A 38 10.30 -7.78 -29.59
N PRO A 39 9.81 -6.55 -29.83
CA PRO A 39 9.44 -5.67 -28.75
C PRO A 39 8.47 -6.40 -27.83
N TYR A 40 8.69 -6.27 -26.52
CA TYR A 40 7.75 -6.81 -25.53
C TYR A 40 6.39 -6.18 -25.80
N VAL A 41 5.40 -7.00 -26.16
CA VAL A 41 4.01 -6.59 -26.31
C VAL A 41 3.32 -6.96 -25.00
N PRO A 42 2.89 -5.99 -24.18
CA PRO A 42 2.11 -6.29 -22.98
C PRO A 42 0.80 -6.97 -23.39
N HIS A 43 0.56 -8.18 -22.89
CA HIS A 43 -0.71 -8.86 -23.05
C HIS A 43 -1.56 -8.64 -21.80
N HIS A 44 -2.65 -7.88 -21.94
CA HIS A 44 -3.64 -7.76 -20.88
C HIS A 44 -4.49 -9.05 -20.82
N PRO A 45 -4.68 -9.64 -19.64
CA PRO A 45 -5.65 -10.72 -19.47
C PRO A 45 -7.04 -10.28 -19.92
N PHE A 46 -7.81 -11.24 -20.42
CA PHE A 46 -9.22 -11.00 -20.72
C PHE A 46 -9.99 -10.68 -19.43
N ASP A 47 -10.77 -9.59 -19.47
CA ASP A 47 -11.73 -9.21 -18.43
C ASP A 47 -13.06 -8.91 -19.11
N PHE A 48 -14.10 -9.66 -18.75
CA PHE A 48 -15.43 -9.53 -19.33
C PHE A 48 -16.02 -8.12 -19.09
N ILE A 49 -15.77 -7.52 -17.92
CA ILE A 49 -16.33 -6.21 -17.56
C ILE A 49 -15.76 -5.10 -18.45
N LEU A 50 -14.48 -5.21 -18.84
CA LEU A 50 -13.83 -4.22 -19.70
C LEU A 50 -14.30 -4.29 -21.17
N CYS A 51 -14.96 -5.38 -21.57
CA CYS A 51 -15.39 -5.59 -22.95
C CYS A 51 -16.84 -6.04 -23.08
N GLU A 52 -17.67 -5.75 -22.08
CA GLU A 52 -19.09 -6.13 -22.04
C GLU A 52 -19.86 -5.78 -23.34
N PRO A 53 -19.64 -4.62 -24.01
CA PRO A 53 -20.31 -4.30 -25.28
C PRO A 53 -20.01 -5.29 -26.42
N ALA A 54 -18.83 -5.94 -26.40
CA ALA A 54 -18.45 -6.95 -27.39
C ALA A 54 -19.08 -8.32 -27.11
N PHE A 55 -19.62 -8.53 -25.90
CA PHE A 55 -20.22 -9.79 -25.44
C PHE A 55 -21.67 -9.58 -25.03
N GLN A 56 -22.51 -9.18 -25.98
CA GLN A 56 -23.95 -9.04 -25.78
C GLN A 56 -24.55 -10.37 -25.28
N ARG A 57 -25.27 -10.33 -24.17
CA ARG A 57 -25.89 -11.52 -23.60
C ARG A 57 -27.01 -12.02 -24.51
N VAL A 58 -26.99 -13.31 -24.81
CA VAL A 58 -28.04 -13.98 -25.60
C VAL A 58 -29.35 -14.12 -24.79
N LYS A 59 -29.26 -14.11 -23.46
CA LYS A 59 -30.40 -14.13 -22.53
C LYS A 59 -30.26 -12.99 -21.52
N PRO A 60 -31.36 -12.45 -21.00
CA PRO A 60 -31.31 -11.48 -19.90
C PRO A 60 -30.45 -11.99 -18.75
N ALA A 61 -29.81 -11.06 -18.04
CA ALA A 61 -29.07 -11.41 -16.83
C ALA A 61 -30.02 -12.08 -15.81
N PRO A 62 -29.55 -13.09 -15.06
CA PRO A 62 -30.33 -13.67 -13.97
C PRO A 62 -30.72 -12.59 -12.95
N ASN A 63 -31.84 -12.79 -12.26
CA ASN A 63 -32.16 -11.95 -11.11
C ASN A 63 -31.18 -12.27 -9.95
N GLU A 64 -30.41 -11.28 -9.53
CA GLU A 64 -29.42 -11.37 -8.45
C GLU A 64 -29.86 -10.63 -7.16
N ASP A 65 -31.16 -10.34 -6.99
CA ASP A 65 -31.69 -9.61 -5.83
C ASP A 65 -31.31 -10.28 -4.50
N ALA A 66 -31.47 -11.60 -4.41
CA ALA A 66 -31.12 -12.35 -3.20
C ALA A 66 -29.62 -12.27 -2.88
N PHE A 67 -28.77 -12.31 -3.92
CA PHE A 67 -27.32 -12.18 -3.76
C PHE A 67 -26.95 -10.75 -3.33
N THR A 68 -27.57 -9.75 -3.95
CA THR A 68 -27.40 -8.33 -3.61
C THR A 68 -27.80 -8.06 -2.16
N GLN A 69 -28.93 -8.58 -1.71
CA GLN A 69 -29.38 -8.48 -0.32
C GLN A 69 -28.39 -9.16 0.65
N ALA A 70 -27.86 -10.33 0.30
CA ALA A 70 -26.85 -11.01 1.11
C ALA A 70 -25.54 -10.20 1.23
N LEU A 71 -25.10 -9.56 0.13
CA LEU A 71 -23.94 -8.66 0.15
C LEU A 71 -24.17 -7.44 1.04
N MET A 72 -25.35 -6.80 0.94
CA MET A 72 -25.69 -5.65 1.78
C MET A 72 -25.76 -6.03 3.26
N LYS A 73 -26.36 -7.17 3.58
CA LYS A 73 -26.38 -7.70 4.95
C LYS A 73 -24.96 -7.95 5.46
N ARG A 74 -24.12 -8.60 4.68
CA ARG A 74 -22.72 -8.87 5.08
C ARG A 74 -21.92 -7.59 5.28
N ASN A 75 -22.14 -6.58 4.44
CA ASN A 75 -21.52 -5.28 4.60
C ASN A 75 -21.95 -4.61 5.91
N SER A 76 -23.24 -4.65 6.24
CA SER A 76 -23.77 -4.14 7.52
C SER A 76 -23.18 -4.88 8.72
N ASP A 77 -23.09 -6.22 8.67
CA ASP A 77 -22.53 -7.04 9.75
C ASP A 77 -21.05 -6.74 10.02
N LEU A 78 -20.29 -6.39 8.96
CA LEU A 78 -18.88 -6.06 9.02
C LEU A 78 -18.60 -4.58 9.30
N SER A 79 -19.58 -3.70 9.12
CA SER A 79 -19.39 -2.27 9.31
C SER A 79 -19.22 -1.94 10.80
N PRO A 80 -18.28 -1.06 11.18
CA PRO A 80 -18.11 -0.63 12.56
C PRO A 80 -19.37 0.06 13.07
N THR A 81 -19.71 -0.14 14.34
CA THR A 81 -20.86 0.52 14.97
C THR A 81 -20.62 2.04 15.13
N GLU A 82 -21.67 2.82 15.33
CA GLU A 82 -21.56 4.27 15.55
C GLU A 82 -20.66 4.60 16.76
N GLN A 83 -20.75 3.81 17.83
CA GLN A 83 -19.90 3.96 19.01
C GLN A 83 -18.42 3.67 18.69
N GLU A 84 -18.14 2.61 17.92
CA GLU A 84 -16.79 2.29 17.48
C GLU A 84 -16.21 3.43 16.63
N GLN A 85 -16.99 3.94 15.67
CA GLN A 85 -16.59 5.06 14.81
C GLN A 85 -16.31 6.33 15.62
N ALA A 86 -17.19 6.69 16.56
CA ALA A 86 -17.04 7.87 17.40
C ALA A 86 -15.80 7.76 18.30
N SER A 87 -15.58 6.61 18.93
CA SER A 87 -14.42 6.40 19.81
C SER A 87 -13.08 6.57 19.07
N VAL A 88 -12.97 6.00 17.87
CA VAL A 88 -11.77 6.11 17.02
C VAL A 88 -11.59 7.53 16.51
N LEU A 89 -12.65 8.16 16.00
CA LEU A 89 -12.61 9.54 15.51
C LEU A 89 -12.16 10.52 16.60
N ASN A 90 -12.68 10.37 17.81
CA ASN A 90 -12.31 11.21 18.95
C ASN A 90 -10.82 11.09 19.28
N LEU A 91 -10.29 9.87 19.31
CA LEU A 91 -8.87 9.65 19.61
C LEU A 91 -7.95 10.15 18.48
N VAL A 92 -8.30 9.86 17.22
CA VAL A 92 -7.55 10.34 16.04
C VAL A 92 -7.49 11.86 16.01
N THR A 93 -8.62 12.52 16.23
CA THR A 93 -8.69 13.99 16.20
C THR A 93 -7.79 14.62 17.26
N LYS A 94 -7.80 14.08 18.49
CA LYS A 94 -6.94 14.59 19.57
C LYS A 94 -5.46 14.40 19.25
N ILE A 95 -5.07 13.24 18.73
CA ILE A 95 -3.67 12.95 18.34
C ILE A 95 -3.24 13.83 17.16
N GLN A 96 -4.11 13.99 16.17
CA GLN A 96 -3.85 14.84 15.01
C GLN A 96 -3.61 16.29 15.45
N ASN A 97 -4.49 16.85 16.29
CA ASN A 97 -4.33 18.21 16.82
C ASN A 97 -3.03 18.37 17.63
N ALA A 98 -2.61 17.33 18.36
CA ALA A 98 -1.34 17.35 19.08
C ALA A 98 -0.14 17.45 18.12
N PHE A 99 -0.16 16.68 17.02
CA PHE A 99 0.86 16.81 15.98
C PHE A 99 0.82 18.15 15.26
N ASP A 100 -0.36 18.66 14.90
CA ASP A 100 -0.49 19.95 14.22
C ASP A 100 0.07 21.08 15.09
N THR A 101 -0.18 21.03 16.40
CA THR A 101 0.42 21.95 17.37
C THR A 101 1.95 21.80 17.42
N LEU A 102 2.45 20.57 17.48
CA LEU A 102 3.89 20.29 17.55
C LEU A 102 4.64 20.72 16.28
N ILE A 103 4.00 20.63 15.11
CA ILE A 103 4.58 21.05 13.82
C ILE A 103 4.74 22.58 13.78
N VAL A 104 3.73 23.33 14.25
CA VAL A 104 3.74 24.80 14.21
C VAL A 104 4.55 25.39 15.37
N ALA A 105 4.46 24.79 16.55
CA ALA A 105 5.08 25.26 17.78
C ALA A 105 5.78 24.08 18.51
N PRO A 106 6.98 23.67 18.06
CA PRO A 106 7.71 22.55 18.66
C PRO A 106 8.15 22.82 20.11
N GLY A 107 8.25 24.10 20.51
CA GLY A 107 8.71 24.49 21.84
C GLY A 107 10.14 23.99 22.10
N ASN A 108 10.38 23.44 23.28
CA ASN A 108 11.67 22.86 23.70
C ASN A 108 11.78 21.34 23.38
N PHE A 109 11.01 20.83 22.43
CA PHE A 109 11.11 19.43 22.02
C PHE A 109 12.21 19.26 20.97
N ASP A 110 13.44 19.00 21.43
CA ASP A 110 14.62 18.92 20.58
C ASP A 110 14.95 17.49 20.11
N SER A 111 14.23 16.47 20.61
CA SER A 111 14.51 15.07 20.27
C SER A 111 14.27 14.74 18.80
N CYS A 112 13.31 15.42 18.16
CA CYS A 112 13.12 15.36 16.72
C CYS A 112 12.17 16.44 16.19
N GLN A 113 12.31 16.73 14.89
CA GLN A 113 11.48 17.72 14.21
C GLN A 113 10.48 17.02 13.28
N VAL A 114 9.20 17.27 13.53
CA VAL A 114 8.10 16.77 12.69
C VAL A 114 7.93 17.69 11.48
N ASP A 115 7.83 17.11 10.29
CA ASP A 115 7.59 17.80 9.03
C ASP A 115 6.10 17.86 8.71
N GLU A 116 5.47 16.68 8.70
CA GLU A 116 4.03 16.53 8.44
C GLU A 116 3.45 15.34 9.20
N SER A 117 2.12 15.37 9.39
CA SER A 117 1.36 14.22 9.85
C SER A 117 0.09 14.06 9.02
N ARG A 118 -0.28 12.80 8.73
CA ARG A 118 -1.43 12.47 7.88
C ARG A 118 -2.13 11.22 8.37
N GLN A 119 -3.45 11.28 8.46
CA GLN A 119 -4.30 10.11 8.66
C GLN A 119 -4.25 9.22 7.42
N VAL A 120 -4.12 7.90 7.60
CA VAL A 120 -4.05 6.92 6.51
C VAL A 120 -4.85 5.65 6.86
N GLY A 121 -4.76 4.63 6.00
CA GLY A 121 -5.27 3.30 6.31
C GLY A 121 -6.79 3.20 6.26
N SER A 122 -7.33 2.18 6.92
CA SER A 122 -8.75 1.84 6.89
C SER A 122 -9.66 2.92 7.47
N PHE A 123 -9.22 3.55 8.57
CA PHE A 123 -9.95 4.67 9.19
C PHE A 123 -10.21 5.78 8.19
N LYS A 124 -9.13 6.24 7.57
CA LYS A 124 -9.20 7.37 6.64
C LYS A 124 -9.96 7.02 5.35
N LYS A 125 -9.91 5.75 4.91
CA LYS A 125 -10.61 5.24 3.72
C LYS A 125 -12.07 4.82 3.97
N GLY A 126 -12.54 4.85 5.22
CA GLY A 126 -13.88 4.35 5.55
C GLY A 126 -14.04 2.82 5.38
N THR A 127 -12.93 2.07 5.40
CA THR A 127 -12.91 0.61 5.23
C THR A 127 -12.54 -0.11 6.53
N MET A 128 -12.82 0.51 7.68
CA MET A 128 -12.72 -0.15 8.97
C MET A 128 -13.72 -1.30 9.07
N ILE A 129 -13.37 -2.30 9.88
CA ILE A 129 -14.23 -3.47 10.12
C ILE A 129 -14.57 -3.51 11.61
N ARG A 130 -15.82 -3.89 11.91
CA ARG A 130 -16.35 -4.09 13.25
C ARG A 130 -15.42 -4.91 14.14
N GLY A 131 -15.27 -4.50 15.40
CA GLY A 131 -14.37 -5.14 16.37
C GLY A 131 -12.89 -4.86 16.14
N ARG A 132 -12.52 -4.02 15.15
CA ARG A 132 -11.14 -3.58 14.91
C ARG A 132 -11.05 -2.06 14.90
N ASN A 133 -11.14 -1.49 16.11
CA ASN A 133 -11.11 -0.05 16.35
C ASN A 133 -9.69 0.51 16.32
N VAL A 134 -9.05 0.39 15.17
CA VAL A 134 -7.67 0.82 14.96
C VAL A 134 -7.61 1.81 13.80
N ALA A 135 -6.95 2.95 14.05
CA ALA A 135 -6.61 3.92 13.02
C ALA A 135 -5.10 4.10 12.90
N ASP A 136 -4.64 4.53 11.73
CA ASP A 136 -3.23 4.75 11.44
C ASP A 136 -3.00 6.22 11.07
N ILE A 137 -1.97 6.82 11.66
CA ILE A 137 -1.45 8.15 11.31
C ILE A 137 0.00 7.98 10.91
N VAL A 138 0.40 8.48 9.75
CA VAL A 138 1.82 8.55 9.36
C VAL A 138 2.36 9.92 9.78
N VAL A 139 3.52 9.91 10.42
CA VAL A 139 4.25 11.12 10.81
C VAL A 139 5.59 11.10 10.10
N VAL A 140 5.91 12.18 9.39
CA VAL A 140 7.17 12.34 8.66
C VAL A 140 8.08 13.24 9.46
N LEU A 141 9.26 12.76 9.80
CA LEU A 141 10.29 13.52 10.50
C LEU A 141 11.26 14.18 9.49
N LYS A 142 11.71 15.40 9.79
CA LYS A 142 12.85 16.02 9.10
C LYS A 142 14.19 15.38 9.50
N THR A 143 14.24 14.83 10.70
CA THR A 143 15.38 14.09 11.24
C THR A 143 15.30 12.60 10.92
N LEU A 144 16.37 11.85 11.20
CA LEU A 144 16.38 10.39 11.05
C LEU A 144 15.53 9.74 12.17
N PRO A 145 14.76 8.67 11.86
CA PRO A 145 13.86 8.05 12.82
C PRO A 145 14.65 7.09 13.72
N THR A 146 15.17 7.59 14.84
CA THR A 146 15.81 6.77 15.88
C THR A 146 14.76 6.22 16.85
N ARG A 147 15.04 5.07 17.47
CA ARG A 147 14.14 4.45 18.48
C ARG A 147 13.88 5.38 19.66
N GLU A 148 14.88 6.14 20.06
CA GLU A 148 14.82 7.09 21.17
C GLU A 148 13.93 8.30 20.85
N CYS A 149 14.09 8.93 19.68
CA CYS A 149 13.19 10.02 19.25
C CYS A 149 11.74 9.54 19.20
N VAL A 150 11.48 8.34 18.68
CA VAL A 150 10.12 7.80 18.56
C VAL A 150 9.48 7.62 19.94
N ALA A 151 10.24 7.12 20.91
CA ALA A 151 9.76 6.99 22.29
C ALA A 151 9.50 8.36 22.93
N ALA A 152 10.43 9.31 22.76
CA ALA A 152 10.29 10.69 23.26
C ALA A 152 9.08 11.40 22.64
N LEU A 153 8.86 11.24 21.33
CA LEU A 153 7.72 11.78 20.60
C LEU A 153 6.41 11.18 21.11
N GLY A 154 6.36 9.86 21.31
CA GLY A 154 5.19 9.19 21.87
C GLY A 154 4.84 9.70 23.28
N ASN A 155 5.84 9.89 24.14
CA ASN A 155 5.64 10.45 25.48
C ASN A 155 5.16 11.89 25.44
N ARG A 156 5.78 12.72 24.58
CA ARG A 156 5.39 14.13 24.40
C ARG A 156 3.93 14.27 23.97
N ILE A 157 3.49 13.46 22.99
CA ILE A 157 2.09 13.46 22.56
C ILE A 157 1.19 12.94 23.68
N LEU A 158 1.57 11.88 24.39
CA LEU A 158 0.80 11.36 25.51
C LEU A 158 0.61 12.39 26.63
N GLU A 159 1.65 13.15 26.98
CA GLU A 159 1.59 14.24 27.95
C GLU A 159 0.65 15.35 27.47
N GLN A 160 0.75 15.76 26.20
CA GLN A 160 -0.14 16.77 25.63
C GLN A 160 -1.61 16.33 25.64
N LEU A 161 -1.89 15.05 25.39
CA LEU A 161 -3.24 14.50 25.47
C LEU A 161 -3.79 14.47 26.90
N LYS A 162 -2.92 14.26 27.89
CA LYS A 162 -3.29 14.30 29.31
C LYS A 162 -3.52 15.73 29.80
N SER A 163 -2.71 16.69 29.35
CA SER A 163 -2.79 18.10 29.75
C SER A 163 -3.88 18.88 29.03
N GLY A 164 -4.19 18.54 27.77
CA GLY A 164 -5.21 19.23 26.95
C GLY A 164 -6.65 18.73 27.15
N GLY A 165 -6.88 17.78 28.06
CA GLY A 165 -8.16 17.09 28.22
C GLY A 165 -9.17 17.84 29.09
N GLY A 166 -9.96 18.74 28.51
CA GLY A 166 -11.17 19.30 29.14
C GLY A 166 -12.36 18.32 29.26
N GLY A 167 -12.16 17.04 28.93
CA GLY A 167 -13.16 15.99 29.04
C GLY A 167 -12.76 14.98 30.10
N GLY A 168 -13.41 15.06 31.27
CA GLY A 168 -13.43 14.06 32.35
C GLY A 168 -12.11 13.35 32.66
N GLU A 169 -11.53 13.66 33.82
CA GLU A 169 -10.34 13.06 34.43
C GLU A 169 -10.19 11.53 34.25
N ALA A 170 -11.30 10.80 34.14
CA ALA A 170 -11.35 9.36 33.88
C ALA A 170 -10.77 8.94 32.52
N THR A 171 -10.96 9.72 31.45
CA THR A 171 -10.55 9.36 30.08
C THR A 171 -9.05 9.53 29.85
N ALA A 172 -8.45 10.57 30.47
CA ALA A 172 -7.02 10.85 30.38
C ALA A 172 -6.17 9.82 31.16
N LYS A 173 -6.72 9.26 32.25
CA LYS A 173 -6.06 8.25 33.09
C LYS A 173 -5.92 6.89 32.41
N GLN A 174 -6.67 6.63 31.34
CA GLN A 174 -6.74 5.33 30.68
C GLN A 174 -5.94 5.24 29.37
N LEU A 175 -5.36 6.35 28.92
CA LEU A 175 -4.49 6.37 27.73
C LEU A 175 -3.14 5.72 28.04
N ARG A 176 -2.77 4.76 27.20
CA ARG A 176 -1.47 4.06 27.25
C ARG A 176 -0.75 4.27 25.93
N MET A 177 0.56 4.52 26.02
CA MET A 177 1.45 4.55 24.87
C MET A 177 2.34 3.32 24.90
N THR A 178 2.47 2.66 23.75
CA THR A 178 3.37 1.52 23.54
C THR A 178 4.21 1.76 22.31
N THR A 179 5.53 1.67 22.43
CA THR A 179 6.44 1.74 21.28
C THR A 179 6.57 0.38 20.60
N ASN A 180 6.79 0.39 19.29
CA ASN A 180 7.00 -0.82 18.49
C ASN A 180 7.98 -0.55 17.35
N GLU A 181 8.34 -1.58 16.59
CA GLU A 181 9.29 -1.48 15.47
C GLU A 181 8.78 -0.64 14.29
N ARG A 182 7.50 -0.21 14.32
CA ARG A 182 6.88 0.61 13.26
C ARG A 182 6.62 2.06 13.68
N GLY A 183 6.75 2.35 14.96
CA GLY A 183 6.59 3.67 15.56
C GLY A 183 6.10 3.50 16.99
N PHE A 184 4.89 4.00 17.26
CA PHE A 184 4.23 3.80 18.54
C PHE A 184 2.72 3.71 18.37
N ALA A 185 2.01 3.29 19.40
CA ALA A 185 0.55 3.29 19.44
C ALA A 185 0.08 3.96 20.72
N ILE A 186 -0.97 4.75 20.61
CA ILE A 186 -1.69 5.34 21.74
C ILE A 186 -3.10 4.79 21.72
N GLY A 187 -3.54 4.20 22.83
CA GLY A 187 -4.87 3.60 22.90
C GLY A 187 -5.47 3.66 24.29
N ASN A 188 -6.78 3.47 24.33
CA ASN A 188 -7.57 3.19 25.53
C ASN A 188 -8.28 1.84 25.36
N GLN A 189 -9.31 1.56 26.15
CA GLN A 189 -10.07 0.30 26.05
C GLN A 189 -10.96 0.22 24.80
N GLU A 190 -11.28 1.35 24.18
CA GLU A 190 -12.27 1.45 23.11
C GLU A 190 -11.63 1.57 21.72
N ALA A 191 -10.50 2.27 21.61
CA ALA A 191 -9.84 2.59 20.36
C ALA A 191 -8.31 2.63 20.52
N THR A 192 -7.60 2.34 19.43
CA THR A 192 -6.14 2.45 19.34
C THR A 192 -5.74 3.20 18.08
N VAL A 193 -4.85 4.17 18.21
CA VAL A 193 -4.25 4.87 17.07
C VAL A 193 -2.78 4.48 16.99
N LYS A 194 -2.39 3.93 15.85
CA LYS A 194 -0.99 3.61 15.54
C LYS A 194 -0.38 4.79 14.81
N VAL A 195 0.74 5.26 15.35
CA VAL A 195 1.56 6.29 14.74
C VAL A 195 2.72 5.60 14.03
N LEU A 196 2.70 5.67 12.71
CA LEU A 196 3.71 5.11 11.80
C LEU A 196 4.75 6.19 11.52
N VAL A 197 5.99 5.96 11.93
CA VAL A 197 7.03 7.01 11.85
C VAL A 197 7.88 6.83 10.60
N ALA A 198 7.87 7.84 9.75
CA ALA A 198 8.70 7.94 8.55
C ALA A 198 9.66 9.13 8.63
N THR A 199 10.53 9.27 7.63
CA THR A 199 11.40 10.44 7.44
C THR A 199 11.32 10.92 6.01
N VAL A 200 11.76 12.14 5.75
CA VAL A 200 11.81 12.73 4.40
C VAL A 200 12.63 11.85 3.44
N HIS A 201 12.26 11.86 2.16
CA HIS A 201 12.82 10.94 1.15
C HIS A 201 14.36 11.03 1.02
N GLN A 202 14.91 12.22 1.24
CA GLN A 202 16.35 12.49 1.19
C GLN A 202 17.14 11.73 2.28
N ASN A 203 16.50 11.45 3.41
CA ASN A 203 17.12 10.77 4.55
C ASN A 203 17.13 9.24 4.41
N LEU A 204 16.34 8.66 3.50
CA LEU A 204 16.24 7.20 3.35
C LEU A 204 17.58 6.53 3.01
N ARG A 205 18.46 7.23 2.28
CA ARG A 205 19.79 6.73 1.93
C ARG A 205 20.81 6.84 3.06
N LYS A 206 20.46 7.53 4.15
CA LYS A 206 21.30 7.76 5.34
C LYS A 206 20.85 6.90 6.53
N LEU A 207 19.87 6.02 6.32
CA LEU A 207 19.41 5.11 7.36
C LEU A 207 20.52 4.12 7.69
N ASP A 208 20.65 3.85 8.98
CA ASP A 208 21.60 2.93 9.57
C ASP A 208 20.77 1.83 10.25
N PRO A 209 20.88 0.56 9.85
CA PRO A 209 20.09 -0.53 10.41
C PRO A 209 20.25 -0.73 11.92
N GLU A 210 21.37 -0.31 12.53
CA GLU A 210 21.60 -0.47 13.97
C GLU A 210 20.91 0.62 14.80
N LEU A 211 20.85 1.85 14.28
CA LEU A 211 20.36 3.03 15.02
C LEU A 211 18.94 3.44 14.64
N HIS A 212 18.57 3.23 13.38
CA HIS A 212 17.34 3.74 12.78
C HIS A 212 16.31 2.64 12.54
N PHE A 213 15.09 3.06 12.21
CA PHE A 213 14.06 2.15 11.75
C PHE A 213 14.45 1.52 10.40
N ASP A 214 14.04 0.26 10.21
CA ASP A 214 14.34 -0.49 9.00
C ASP A 214 13.83 0.24 7.74
N TYR A 215 14.66 0.23 6.70
CA TYR A 215 14.37 0.90 5.44
C TYR A 215 13.02 0.50 4.84
N LYS A 216 12.68 -0.80 4.86
CA LYS A 216 11.42 -1.30 4.28
C LYS A 216 10.22 -0.83 5.08
N ILE A 217 10.36 -0.72 6.41
CA ILE A 217 9.31 -0.19 7.29
C ILE A 217 9.05 1.28 6.95
N VAL A 218 10.10 2.11 6.95
CA VAL A 218 9.98 3.54 6.63
C VAL A 218 9.42 3.75 5.23
N GLN A 219 9.88 2.98 4.24
CA GLN A 219 9.37 3.05 2.87
C GLN A 219 7.89 2.62 2.78
N SER A 220 7.47 1.61 3.54
CA SER A 220 6.07 1.17 3.62
C SER A 220 5.17 2.28 4.17
N HIS A 221 5.63 3.03 5.17
CA HIS A 221 4.88 4.14 5.75
C HIS A 221 4.71 5.30 4.76
N LEU A 222 5.77 5.62 4.00
CA LEU A 222 5.69 6.58 2.90
C LEU A 222 4.76 6.09 1.77
N ALA A 223 4.70 4.78 1.52
CA ALA A 223 3.74 4.23 0.56
C ALA A 223 2.29 4.39 1.04
N ALA A 224 2.03 4.28 2.35
CA ALA A 224 0.70 4.53 2.91
C ALA A 224 0.23 5.98 2.68
N LEU A 225 1.14 6.96 2.70
CA LEU A 225 0.84 8.35 2.32
C LEU A 225 0.44 8.50 0.84
N ARG A 226 1.04 7.71 -0.06
CA ARG A 226 0.65 7.73 -1.49
C ARG A 226 -0.74 7.13 -1.69
N HIS A 227 -1.08 6.08 -0.94
CA HIS A 227 -2.39 5.44 -1.02
C HIS A 227 -3.52 6.27 -0.40
N TRP A 228 -3.20 7.41 0.22
CA TRP A 228 -4.17 8.37 0.76
C TRP A 228 -4.72 9.32 -0.31
N TRP A 229 -3.96 9.58 -1.39
CA TRP A 229 -4.34 10.52 -2.46
C TRP A 229 -5.19 9.92 -3.59
N LEU A 230 -5.54 8.63 -3.50
CA LEU A 230 -6.43 7.90 -4.41
C LEU A 230 -7.69 7.49 -3.66
#